data_AF-A0A1A8B637-F1
#
_entry.id   AF-A0A1A8B637-F1
#
_cell.length_a   1.000
_cell.length_b   1.000
_cell.length_c   1.000
_cell.angle_alpha   90.00
_cell.angle_beta   90.00
_cell.angle_gamma   90.00
#
_symmetry.space_group_name_H-M   'P 1'
#
loop_
_entity.id
_entity.type
_entity.pdbx_description
1 polymer ?
#
loop_
_entity_poly.entity_id
_entity_poly.type
_entity_poly.pdbx_seq_one_letter_code
_entity_poly.pdbx_strand_id
1 'polypeptide(L)'
;CCKRASHRKVSRTIRTGSLFEKSKSSLFSWMKFIYRFSQGLRQIDMIDDDVAGSSKTLSAMAKRIRQVCISAMERHGVNKGHCLGGHKEFVVMDESCLRHQRKYARGRFGNAWKRKKWVFGLMGVKDKRRRLVLKLVEKRTRRHLVPLIRQHVKSGSAIISDEWRAYKNVLTNMGYKHYTVNHSRWFADPHSGSHTQHIERAWMTIKGHIRRLRGNRTEMLLEEHLKVLEWSSWLGSKHPDGPLGRLFKDIWKSFPV
;
A
#
# COMPACT_ATOMS: atom_id res chain seq x y z
N CYS A 1 5.94 -18.25 54.19
CA CYS A 1 6.00 -18.52 52.73
C CYS A 1 5.58 -19.96 52.44
N CYS A 2 4.45 -20.17 51.76
CA CYS A 2 3.87 -21.51 51.58
C CYS A 2 4.61 -22.32 50.49
N LYS A 3 5.03 -23.55 50.78
CA LYS A 3 5.82 -24.46 49.90
C LYS A 3 4.96 -25.56 49.21
N ARG A 4 3.69 -25.29 48.90
CA ARG A 4 2.84 -26.28 48.20
C ARG A 4 3.03 -26.21 46.68
N ALA A 5 3.20 -27.38 46.04
CA ALA A 5 3.37 -27.54 44.59
C ALA A 5 2.19 -26.99 43.75
N SER A 6 1.04 -26.71 44.37
CA SER A 6 -0.19 -26.21 43.75
C SER A 6 -0.22 -24.68 43.52
N HIS A 7 0.78 -23.93 43.99
CA HIS A 7 0.89 -22.48 43.76
C HIS A 7 2.09 -22.10 42.89
N ARG A 8 2.25 -22.77 41.74
CA ARG A 8 3.14 -22.23 40.69
C ARG A 8 2.54 -20.90 40.21
N LYS A 9 3.11 -19.78 40.65
CA LYS A 9 2.86 -18.47 40.04
C LYS A 9 3.20 -18.58 38.56
N VAL A 10 2.19 -18.66 37.71
CA VAL A 10 2.37 -18.59 36.26
C VAL A 10 2.71 -17.14 35.93
N SER A 11 4.00 -16.84 35.77
CA SER A 11 4.43 -15.52 35.31
C SER A 11 4.24 -15.45 33.79
N ARG A 12 3.32 -14.61 33.32
CA ARG A 12 3.18 -14.27 31.90
C ARG A 12 3.97 -13.01 31.62
N THR A 13 4.76 -13.04 30.56
CA THR A 13 5.50 -11.85 30.12
C THR A 13 4.50 -10.83 29.56
N ILE A 14 4.81 -9.53 29.67
CA ILE A 14 4.06 -8.44 29.02
C ILE A 14 4.00 -8.57 27.48
N ARG A 15 4.80 -9.47 26.90
CA ARG A 15 4.87 -9.72 25.45
C ARG A 15 3.90 -10.80 24.98
N THR A 16 3.39 -11.62 25.89
CA THR A 16 2.54 -12.77 25.54
C THR A 16 1.23 -12.26 24.93
N GLY A 17 0.86 -12.75 23.75
CA GLY A 17 -0.35 -12.31 23.04
C GLY A 17 -0.28 -10.93 22.40
N SER A 18 0.88 -10.25 22.40
CA SER A 18 1.03 -8.92 21.80
C SER A 18 1.90 -8.93 20.54
N LEU A 19 2.00 -7.77 19.87
CA LEU A 19 2.89 -7.55 18.74
C LEU A 19 4.35 -7.96 19.02
N PHE A 20 4.76 -7.96 20.30
CA PHE A 20 6.14 -8.22 20.74
C PHE A 20 6.40 -9.68 21.11
N GLU A 21 5.39 -10.55 21.00
CA GLU A 21 5.49 -11.95 21.41
C GLU A 21 6.66 -12.67 20.73
N LYS A 22 7.47 -13.44 21.47
CA LYS A 22 8.66 -14.15 20.94
C LYS A 22 9.73 -13.25 20.28
N SER A 23 9.60 -11.93 20.33
CA SER A 23 10.68 -11.03 19.90
C SER A 23 11.74 -10.96 20.99
N LYS A 24 13.02 -10.94 20.60
CA LYS A 24 14.16 -10.69 21.51
C LYS A 24 14.52 -9.21 21.62
N SER A 25 14.04 -8.36 20.70
CA SER A 25 14.29 -6.92 20.71
C SER A 25 13.65 -6.25 21.93
N SER A 26 14.22 -5.14 22.39
CA SER A 26 13.62 -4.34 23.48
C SER A 26 12.32 -3.68 23.02
N LEU A 27 11.45 -3.30 23.97
CA LEU A 27 10.25 -2.53 23.64
C LEU A 27 10.61 -1.14 23.09
N PHE A 28 11.69 -0.53 23.59
CA PHE A 28 12.19 0.74 23.09
C PHE A 28 12.60 0.66 21.60
N SER A 29 13.32 -0.40 21.22
CA SER A 29 13.63 -0.71 19.81
C SER A 29 12.36 -0.85 18.96
N TRP A 30 11.33 -1.51 19.48
CA TRP A 30 10.04 -1.61 18.80
C TRP A 30 9.35 -0.26 18.64
N MET A 31 9.37 0.59 19.65
CA MET A 31 8.79 1.95 19.57
C MET A 31 9.53 2.80 18.54
N LYS A 32 10.88 2.80 18.57
CA LYS A 32 11.70 3.46 17.54
C LYS A 32 11.35 2.94 16.14
N PHE A 33 11.23 1.61 15.98
CA PHE A 33 10.84 1.00 14.70
C PHE A 33 9.47 1.45 14.22
N ILE A 34 8.44 1.41 15.08
CA ILE A 34 7.06 1.79 14.74
C ILE A 34 7.02 3.27 14.33
N TYR A 35 7.70 4.13 15.08
CA TYR A 35 7.84 5.56 14.76
C TYR A 35 8.46 5.75 13.38
N ARG A 36 9.64 5.18 13.13
CA ARG A 36 10.35 5.30 11.85
C ARG A 36 9.56 4.69 10.68
N PHE A 37 8.86 3.58 10.92
CA PHE A 37 7.99 2.96 9.93
C PHE A 37 6.85 3.91 9.53
N SER A 38 6.23 4.59 10.50
CA SER A 38 5.13 5.54 10.24
C SER A 38 5.57 6.75 9.40
N GLN A 39 6.85 7.12 9.47
CA GLN A 39 7.47 8.18 8.66
C GLN A 39 7.81 7.73 7.23
N GLY A 40 7.75 6.42 6.94
CA GLY A 40 8.12 5.88 5.63
C GLY A 40 9.64 5.86 5.36
N LEU A 41 10.46 5.90 6.41
CA LEU A 41 11.92 5.85 6.33
C LEU A 41 12.46 4.46 5.93
N ARG A 42 13.69 4.40 5.44
CA ARG A 42 14.30 3.15 4.93
C ARG A 42 14.76 2.27 6.08
N GLN A 43 14.82 0.95 5.82
CA GLN A 43 15.42 0.01 6.77
C GLN A 43 16.90 0.31 7.06
N ILE A 44 17.65 0.89 6.11
CA ILE A 44 19.04 1.29 6.33
C ILE A 44 19.10 2.45 7.32
N ASP A 45 18.24 3.45 7.16
CA ASP A 45 18.13 4.58 8.10
C ASP A 45 17.80 4.09 9.53
N MET A 46 17.08 2.97 9.65
CA MET A 46 16.76 2.34 10.95
C MET A 46 17.91 1.52 11.54
N ILE A 47 18.86 1.03 10.73
CA ILE A 47 20.08 0.36 11.25
C ILE A 47 20.98 1.42 11.90
N ASP A 48 21.13 2.57 11.23
CA ASP A 48 21.96 3.68 11.70
C ASP A 48 21.41 4.31 13.00
N ASP A 49 20.09 4.22 13.23
CA ASP A 49 19.40 4.66 14.46
C ASP A 49 19.48 3.66 15.64
N ASP A 50 20.28 2.60 15.52
CA ASP A 50 20.38 1.49 16.48
C ASP A 50 19.00 0.93 16.89
N VAL A 51 18.11 0.75 15.91
CA VAL A 51 16.78 0.18 16.13
C VAL A 51 16.86 -1.32 16.32
N ALA A 52 17.77 -1.98 15.60
CA ALA A 52 18.05 -3.39 15.77
C ALA A 52 19.46 -3.73 15.30
N GLY A 53 20.13 -4.64 16.03
CA GLY A 53 21.48 -5.10 15.67
C GLY A 53 21.58 -5.99 14.42
N SER A 54 20.50 -6.21 13.67
CA SER A 54 20.58 -6.91 12.37
C SER A 54 19.43 -6.60 11.41
N SER A 55 19.72 -6.71 10.10
CA SER A 55 18.72 -6.59 9.03
C SER A 55 17.65 -7.67 9.07
N LYS A 56 17.98 -8.87 9.58
CA LYS A 56 17.04 -9.98 9.79
C LYS A 56 15.98 -9.61 10.82
N THR A 57 16.39 -8.98 11.93
CA THR A 57 15.48 -8.49 12.97
C THR A 57 14.54 -7.42 12.41
N LEU A 58 15.06 -6.43 11.69
CA LEU A 58 14.23 -5.40 11.04
C LEU A 58 13.23 -5.98 10.04
N SER A 59 13.64 -7.00 9.29
CA SER A 59 12.74 -7.68 8.34
C SER A 59 11.61 -8.42 9.06
N ALA A 60 11.90 -9.05 10.19
CA ALA A 60 10.88 -9.69 11.03
C ALA A 60 9.92 -8.67 11.67
N MET A 61 10.45 -7.54 12.17
CA MET A 61 9.64 -6.44 12.71
C MET A 61 8.73 -5.85 11.63
N ALA A 62 9.29 -5.55 10.46
CA ALA A 62 8.54 -5.06 9.31
C ALA A 62 7.44 -6.02 8.89
N LYS A 63 7.72 -7.34 8.87
CA LYS A 63 6.71 -8.36 8.54
C LYS A 63 5.50 -8.27 9.47
N ARG A 64 5.71 -8.16 10.78
CA ARG A 64 4.60 -8.04 11.74
C ARG A 64 3.77 -6.79 11.52
N ILE A 65 4.42 -5.64 11.32
CA ILE A 65 3.72 -4.39 11.05
C ILE A 65 2.94 -4.44 9.73
N ARG A 66 3.50 -5.04 8.67
CA ARG A 66 2.77 -5.24 7.40
C ARG A 66 1.50 -6.06 7.61
N GLN A 67 1.58 -7.13 8.40
CA GLN A 67 0.40 -7.96 8.71
C GLN A 67 -0.68 -7.19 9.47
N VAL A 68 -0.31 -6.28 10.36
CA VAL A 68 -1.27 -5.37 11.01
C VAL A 68 -1.94 -4.44 9.99
N CYS A 69 -1.17 -3.80 9.10
CA CYS A 69 -1.73 -2.95 8.04
C CYS A 69 -2.69 -3.72 7.12
N ILE A 70 -2.32 -4.94 6.72
CA ILE A 70 -3.13 -5.83 5.87
C ILE A 70 -4.44 -6.18 6.57
N SER A 71 -4.38 -6.66 7.82
CA SER A 71 -5.56 -6.99 8.63
C SER A 71 -6.47 -5.79 8.85
N ALA A 72 -5.90 -4.58 8.97
CA ALA A 72 -6.67 -3.34 9.09
C ALA A 72 -7.40 -2.99 7.78
N MET A 73 -6.76 -3.20 6.63
CA MET A 73 -7.39 -3.00 5.32
C MET A 73 -8.49 -4.02 5.04
N GLU A 74 -8.30 -5.27 5.41
CA GLU A 74 -9.34 -6.31 5.28
C GLU A 74 -10.58 -5.96 6.11
N ARG A 75 -10.40 -5.62 7.39
CA ARG A 75 -11.51 -5.16 8.25
C ARG A 75 -12.18 -3.89 7.73
N HIS A 76 -11.40 -2.96 7.17
CA HIS A 76 -11.97 -1.76 6.55
C HIS A 76 -12.82 -2.13 5.33
N GLY A 77 -12.32 -3.03 4.49
CA GLY A 77 -13.02 -3.52 3.30
C GLY A 77 -14.37 -4.16 3.62
N VAL A 78 -14.44 -4.99 4.67
CA VAL A 78 -15.69 -5.61 5.14
C VAL A 78 -16.67 -4.56 5.65
N ASN A 79 -16.21 -3.59 6.45
CA ASN A 79 -17.11 -2.66 7.14
C ASN A 79 -17.60 -1.49 6.29
N LYS A 80 -16.77 -0.99 5.37
CA LYS A 80 -17.03 0.27 4.64
C LYS A 80 -16.90 0.13 3.12
N GLY A 81 -16.56 -1.07 2.64
CA GLY A 81 -16.16 -1.27 1.26
C GLY A 81 -14.76 -0.71 0.98
N HIS A 82 -14.21 -1.12 -0.17
CA HIS A 82 -12.94 -0.62 -0.70
C HIS A 82 -13.18 -0.01 -2.08
N CYS A 83 -14.05 1.01 -2.13
CA CYS A 83 -14.57 1.59 -3.35
C CYS A 83 -14.28 3.10 -3.46
N LEU A 84 -13.83 3.53 -4.63
CA LEU A 84 -13.50 4.89 -5.00
C LEU A 84 -14.63 5.53 -5.81
N GLY A 85 -14.63 6.86 -5.88
CA GLY A 85 -15.56 7.62 -6.71
C GLY A 85 -16.87 7.93 -6.00
N GLY A 86 -17.78 8.54 -6.74
CA GLY A 86 -19.05 9.07 -6.25
C GLY A 86 -19.07 10.60 -6.23
N HIS A 87 -19.87 11.18 -5.34
CA HIS A 87 -20.12 12.62 -5.37
C HIS A 87 -18.85 13.43 -5.04
N LYS A 88 -18.46 14.30 -5.99
CA LYS A 88 -17.26 15.15 -5.95
C LYS A 88 -15.93 14.38 -5.86
N GLU A 89 -15.91 13.12 -6.31
CA GLU A 89 -14.67 12.33 -6.42
C GLU A 89 -14.57 11.75 -7.82
N PHE A 90 -13.48 12.09 -8.52
CA PHE A 90 -13.11 11.42 -9.76
C PHE A 90 -12.02 10.39 -9.50
N VAL A 91 -11.94 9.39 -10.37
CA VAL A 91 -10.96 8.32 -10.29
C VAL A 91 -10.00 8.43 -11.46
N VAL A 92 -8.70 8.56 -11.17
CA VAL A 92 -7.65 8.47 -12.18
C VAL A 92 -7.10 7.04 -12.18
N MET A 93 -6.91 6.44 -13.36
CA MET A 93 -6.39 5.08 -13.48
C MET A 93 -5.22 5.00 -14.46
N ASP A 94 -4.28 4.11 -14.16
CA ASP A 94 -3.08 3.85 -14.97
C ASP A 94 -2.44 2.51 -14.56
N GLU A 95 -1.62 1.92 -15.43
CA GLU A 95 -0.83 0.74 -15.15
C GLU A 95 0.67 1.03 -15.10
N SER A 96 1.34 0.53 -14.06
CA SER A 96 2.79 0.67 -13.94
C SER A 96 3.52 -0.64 -13.73
N CYS A 97 4.67 -0.75 -14.39
CA CYS A 97 5.59 -1.85 -14.19
C CYS A 97 6.56 -1.52 -13.03
N LEU A 98 6.45 -2.26 -11.92
CA LEU A 98 7.32 -2.10 -10.73
C LEU A 98 8.52 -3.05 -10.74
N ARG A 99 9.02 -3.39 -11.92
CA ARG A 99 10.28 -4.13 -12.07
C ARG A 99 11.46 -3.26 -11.66
N HIS A 100 12.51 -3.92 -11.16
CA HIS A 100 13.80 -3.26 -11.01
C HIS A 100 14.37 -3.01 -12.41
N GLN A 101 14.30 -1.76 -12.88
CA GLN A 101 15.00 -1.33 -14.09
C GLN A 101 16.44 -0.97 -13.76
N ARG A 102 17.37 -1.47 -14.59
CA ARG A 102 18.78 -1.10 -14.56
C ARG A 102 18.93 0.38 -14.89
N LYS A 103 19.82 1.10 -14.19
CA LYS A 103 20.22 2.45 -14.61
C LYS A 103 20.95 2.32 -15.95
N TYR A 104 20.50 3.02 -16.99
CA TYR A 104 21.08 2.97 -18.35
C TYR A 104 21.18 1.58 -18.98
N ALA A 105 20.32 0.63 -18.59
CA ALA A 105 20.43 -0.77 -19.03
C ALA A 105 21.80 -1.43 -18.75
N ARG A 106 22.61 -0.89 -17.83
CA ARG A 106 23.92 -1.44 -17.43
C ARG A 106 23.89 -1.97 -15.99
N GLY A 107 24.72 -2.97 -15.69
CA GLY A 107 24.84 -3.59 -14.36
C GLY A 107 24.08 -4.92 -14.18
N ARG A 108 24.28 -5.57 -13.02
CA ARG A 108 23.74 -6.91 -12.70
C ARG A 108 22.22 -6.91 -12.59
N PHE A 109 21.58 -7.97 -13.08
CA PHE A 109 20.15 -8.20 -12.89
C PHE A 109 19.85 -8.49 -11.41
N GLY A 110 19.09 -7.62 -10.76
CA GLY A 110 18.50 -7.96 -9.46
C GLY A 110 17.37 -8.97 -9.62
N ASN A 111 17.14 -9.82 -8.61
CA ASN A 111 16.12 -10.89 -8.66
C ASN A 111 14.69 -10.40 -9.02
N ALA A 112 14.36 -9.14 -8.71
CA ALA A 112 13.07 -8.52 -9.07
C ALA A 112 12.91 -8.22 -10.58
N TRP A 113 13.95 -8.38 -11.40
CA TRP A 113 13.91 -8.21 -12.85
C TRP A 113 13.00 -9.23 -13.54
N LYS A 114 12.90 -10.45 -12.97
CA LYS A 114 12.05 -11.54 -13.48
C LYS A 114 10.54 -11.28 -13.33
N ARG A 115 10.11 -10.30 -12.53
CA ARG A 115 8.69 -10.04 -12.23
C ARG A 115 7.89 -9.70 -13.46
N LYS A 116 7.00 -10.57 -13.94
CA LYS A 116 6.28 -10.31 -15.19
C LYS A 116 5.04 -9.42 -15.05
N LYS A 117 4.50 -9.33 -13.83
CA LYS A 117 3.23 -8.67 -13.53
C LYS A 117 3.33 -7.15 -13.52
N TRP A 118 2.21 -6.53 -13.88
CA TRP A 118 1.96 -5.11 -13.80
C TRP A 118 1.22 -4.78 -12.50
N VAL A 119 1.25 -3.52 -12.10
CA VAL A 119 0.35 -3.02 -11.05
C VAL A 119 -0.64 -2.08 -11.70
N PHE A 120 -1.93 -2.41 -11.59
CA PHE A 120 -3.01 -1.52 -11.96
C PHE A 120 -3.34 -0.62 -10.77
N GLY A 121 -3.25 0.69 -10.98
CA GLY A 121 -3.53 1.69 -9.97
C GLY A 121 -4.83 2.43 -10.27
N LEU A 122 -5.64 2.60 -9.24
CA LEU A 122 -6.80 3.49 -9.22
C LEU A 122 -6.59 4.50 -8.11
N MET A 123 -6.76 5.78 -8.41
CA MET A 123 -6.66 6.87 -7.44
C MET A 123 -7.95 7.67 -7.39
N GLY A 124 -8.65 7.61 -6.26
CA GLY A 124 -9.74 8.54 -5.96
C GLY A 124 -9.20 9.88 -5.51
N VAL A 125 -9.67 10.94 -6.17
CA VAL A 125 -9.28 12.34 -5.92
C VAL A 125 -10.50 13.12 -5.48
N LYS A 126 -10.49 13.55 -4.21
CA LYS A 126 -11.52 14.42 -3.62
C LYS A 126 -10.86 15.50 -2.77
N ASP A 127 -10.95 16.74 -3.21
CA ASP A 127 -10.27 17.89 -2.57
C ASP A 127 -8.76 17.64 -2.41
N LYS A 128 -8.25 17.63 -1.16
CA LYS A 128 -6.86 17.27 -0.81
C LYS A 128 -6.67 15.78 -0.52
N ARG A 129 -7.75 14.98 -0.49
CA ARG A 129 -7.69 13.55 -0.18
C ARG A 129 -7.34 12.75 -1.42
N ARG A 130 -6.45 11.77 -1.25
CA ARG A 130 -6.00 10.84 -2.30
C ARG A 130 -6.06 9.44 -1.74
N ARG A 131 -6.87 8.57 -2.36
CA ARG A 131 -7.04 7.17 -1.94
C ARG A 131 -6.62 6.23 -3.05
N LEU A 132 -5.77 5.27 -2.73
CA LEU A 132 -5.16 4.35 -3.69
C LEU A 132 -5.78 2.96 -3.61
N VAL A 133 -6.06 2.37 -4.76
CA VAL A 133 -6.25 0.93 -4.92
C VAL A 133 -5.18 0.45 -5.89
N LEU A 134 -4.38 -0.52 -5.45
CA LEU A 134 -3.22 -1.04 -6.17
C LEU A 134 -3.36 -2.56 -6.30
N LYS A 135 -3.48 -3.04 -7.54
CA LYS A 135 -3.74 -4.46 -7.81
C LYS A 135 -2.65 -5.02 -8.70
N LEU A 136 -2.03 -6.11 -8.25
CA LEU A 136 -1.09 -6.85 -9.06
C LEU A 136 -1.87 -7.61 -10.14
N VAL A 137 -1.54 -7.39 -11.41
CA VAL A 137 -2.22 -7.98 -12.56
C VAL A 137 -1.23 -8.63 -13.49
N GLU A 138 -1.58 -9.81 -13.99
CA GLU A 138 -0.69 -10.54 -14.90
C GLU A 138 -0.68 -9.93 -16.30
N LYS A 139 -1.85 -9.59 -16.80
CA LYS A 139 -2.04 -9.02 -18.13
C LYS A 139 -2.81 -7.72 -18.04
N ARG A 140 -2.35 -6.72 -18.80
CA ARG A 140 -3.11 -5.49 -19.06
C ARG A 140 -4.06 -5.76 -20.20
N THR A 141 -5.13 -6.52 -19.97
CA THR A 141 -6.20 -6.67 -20.95
C THR A 141 -7.52 -6.24 -20.35
N ARG A 142 -8.46 -5.84 -21.20
CA ARG A 142 -9.83 -5.49 -20.79
C ARG A 142 -10.43 -6.51 -19.82
N ARG A 143 -10.26 -7.81 -20.11
CA ARG A 143 -10.76 -8.93 -19.31
C ARG A 143 -10.23 -8.94 -17.86
N HIS A 144 -9.03 -8.42 -17.63
CA HIS A 144 -8.43 -8.35 -16.29
C HIS A 144 -8.71 -7.03 -15.58
N LEU A 145 -8.73 -5.90 -16.31
CA LEU A 145 -8.81 -4.58 -15.70
C LEU A 145 -10.25 -4.12 -15.46
N VAL A 146 -11.18 -4.43 -16.36
CA VAL A 146 -12.59 -4.01 -16.21
C VAL A 146 -13.27 -4.59 -14.96
N PRO A 147 -13.08 -5.88 -14.59
CA PRO A 147 -13.63 -6.39 -13.34
C PRO A 147 -13.10 -5.65 -12.11
N LEU A 148 -11.82 -5.26 -12.11
CA LEU A 148 -11.22 -4.49 -11.02
C LEU A 148 -11.81 -3.09 -10.92
N ILE A 149 -12.05 -2.43 -12.06
CA ILE A 149 -12.74 -1.13 -12.10
C ILE A 149 -14.14 -1.27 -11.51
N ARG A 150 -14.92 -2.27 -11.95
CA ARG A 150 -16.28 -2.52 -11.42
C ARG A 150 -16.29 -2.81 -9.92
N GLN A 151 -15.29 -3.54 -9.42
CA GLN A 151 -15.18 -3.87 -8.01
C GLN A 151 -14.82 -2.64 -7.14
N HIS A 152 -13.98 -1.75 -7.67
CA HIS A 152 -13.33 -0.71 -6.86
C HIS A 152 -13.74 0.72 -7.23
N VAL A 153 -14.61 0.91 -8.21
CA VAL A 153 -15.13 2.24 -8.61
C VAL A 153 -16.64 2.20 -8.59
N LYS A 154 -17.25 3.18 -7.92
CA LYS A 154 -18.71 3.30 -7.83
C LYS A 154 -19.28 3.60 -9.23
N SER A 155 -20.31 2.87 -9.65
CA SER A 155 -21.03 3.15 -10.91
C SER A 155 -21.47 4.62 -10.99
N GLY A 156 -21.44 5.21 -12.20
CA GLY A 156 -21.74 6.63 -12.40
C GLY A 156 -20.59 7.60 -12.12
N SER A 157 -19.46 7.11 -11.58
CA SER A 157 -18.30 7.96 -11.28
C SER A 157 -17.61 8.48 -12.55
N ALA A 158 -16.93 9.62 -12.39
CA ALA A 158 -16.00 10.12 -13.40
C ALA A 158 -14.68 9.35 -13.32
N ILE A 159 -14.23 8.85 -14.46
CA ILE A 159 -12.98 8.11 -14.62
C ILE A 159 -12.10 8.86 -15.62
N ILE A 160 -10.84 9.08 -15.28
CA ILE A 160 -9.83 9.67 -16.16
C ILE A 160 -8.73 8.62 -16.40
N SER A 161 -8.39 8.38 -17.67
CA SER A 161 -7.29 7.49 -18.07
C SER A 161 -6.57 8.03 -19.30
N ASP A 162 -5.43 7.44 -19.63
CA ASP A 162 -4.83 7.61 -20.95
C ASP A 162 -5.74 7.01 -22.05
N GLU A 163 -5.50 7.40 -23.31
CA GLU A 163 -6.20 6.86 -24.50
C GLU A 163 -5.84 5.39 -24.80
N TRP A 164 -6.16 4.49 -23.88
CA TRP A 164 -5.96 3.08 -24.10
C TRP A 164 -7.19 2.43 -24.76
N ARG A 165 -6.99 1.85 -25.95
CA ARG A 165 -8.06 1.28 -26.79
C ARG A 165 -8.95 0.27 -26.05
N ALA A 166 -8.42 -0.42 -25.05
CA ALA A 166 -9.18 -1.41 -24.30
C ALA A 166 -10.29 -0.81 -23.41
N TYR A 167 -10.21 0.48 -23.08
CA TYR A 167 -11.22 1.20 -22.29
C TYR A 167 -12.27 1.92 -23.16
N LYS A 168 -11.93 2.22 -24.42
CA LYS A 168 -12.79 2.98 -25.34
C LYS A 168 -14.18 2.35 -25.45
N ASN A 169 -15.22 3.16 -25.22
CA ASN A 169 -16.65 2.81 -25.19
C ASN A 169 -17.07 1.81 -24.09
N VAL A 170 -16.15 1.05 -23.50
CA VAL A 170 -16.45 0.04 -22.47
C VAL A 170 -16.95 0.68 -21.20
N LEU A 171 -16.20 1.67 -20.71
CA LEU A 171 -16.50 2.31 -19.43
C LEU A 171 -17.78 3.14 -19.54
N THR A 172 -17.98 3.84 -20.65
CA THR A 172 -19.23 4.55 -20.95
C THR A 172 -20.43 3.62 -21.00
N ASN A 173 -20.31 2.47 -21.70
CA ASN A 173 -21.39 1.48 -21.76
C ASN A 173 -21.71 0.84 -20.40
N MET A 174 -20.76 0.84 -19.47
CA MET A 174 -20.97 0.40 -18.08
C MET A 174 -21.55 1.50 -17.17
N GLY A 175 -21.82 2.69 -17.72
CA GLY A 175 -22.41 3.82 -17.00
C GLY A 175 -21.39 4.71 -16.28
N TYR A 176 -20.11 4.66 -16.63
CA TYR A 176 -19.11 5.61 -16.12
C TYR A 176 -19.00 6.84 -17.02
N LYS A 177 -18.67 7.99 -16.42
CA LYS A 177 -18.31 9.20 -17.17
C LYS A 177 -16.81 9.12 -17.48
N HIS A 178 -16.46 8.59 -18.65
CA HIS A 178 -15.06 8.33 -19.01
C HIS A 178 -14.47 9.50 -19.79
N TYR A 179 -13.38 10.05 -19.27
CA TYR A 179 -12.54 11.06 -19.89
C TYR A 179 -11.19 10.44 -20.23
N THR A 180 -10.66 10.77 -21.41
CA THR A 180 -9.38 10.25 -21.88
C THR A 180 -8.41 11.38 -22.16
N VAL A 181 -7.13 11.14 -21.91
CA VAL A 181 -6.05 12.09 -22.21
C VAL A 181 -5.14 11.50 -23.28
N ASN A 182 -4.98 12.23 -24.38
CA ASN A 182 -4.04 11.88 -25.42
C ASN A 182 -2.67 12.53 -25.14
N HIS A 183 -1.78 11.80 -24.48
CA HIS A 183 -0.44 12.28 -24.14
C HIS A 183 0.48 12.53 -25.35
N SER A 184 0.13 12.07 -26.56
CA SER A 184 0.88 12.44 -27.77
C SER A 184 0.59 13.87 -28.24
N ARG A 185 -0.54 14.44 -27.81
CA ARG A 185 -1.00 15.77 -28.23
C ARG A 185 -1.02 16.76 -27.09
N TRP A 186 -1.47 16.35 -25.91
CA TRP A 186 -1.80 17.27 -24.82
C TRP A 186 -1.34 16.74 -23.46
N PHE A 187 -0.93 17.65 -22.58
CA PHE A 187 -0.61 17.35 -21.18
C PHE A 187 -1.87 17.31 -20.29
N ALA A 188 -2.87 18.10 -20.65
CA ALA A 188 -4.24 18.06 -20.14
C ALA A 188 -5.18 18.18 -21.34
N ASP A 189 -6.30 17.49 -21.32
CA ASP A 189 -7.30 17.60 -22.37
C ASP A 189 -7.85 19.04 -22.43
N PRO A 190 -7.75 19.75 -23.57
CA PRO A 190 -8.11 21.16 -23.64
C PRO A 190 -9.61 21.42 -23.46
N HIS A 191 -10.47 20.43 -23.73
CA HIS A 191 -11.93 20.59 -23.64
C HIS A 191 -12.45 20.33 -22.22
N SER A 192 -12.02 19.23 -21.60
CA SER A 192 -12.49 18.82 -20.27
C SER A 192 -11.57 19.26 -19.13
N GLY A 193 -10.35 19.71 -19.43
CA GLY A 193 -9.31 19.96 -18.43
C GLY A 193 -8.76 18.70 -17.77
N SER A 194 -9.14 17.51 -18.23
CA SER A 194 -8.78 16.23 -17.60
C SER A 194 -7.29 15.93 -17.76
N HIS A 195 -6.67 15.38 -16.71
CA HIS A 195 -5.26 14.98 -16.72
C HIS A 195 -4.99 13.78 -15.80
N THR A 196 -3.95 13.01 -16.08
CA THR A 196 -3.54 11.83 -15.29
C THR A 196 -2.42 12.12 -14.27
N GLN A 197 -1.94 13.37 -14.19
CA GLN A 197 -0.82 13.78 -13.32
C GLN A 197 -0.90 13.30 -11.85
N HIS A 198 -2.11 13.19 -11.29
CA HIS A 198 -2.29 12.70 -9.92
C HIS A 198 -1.74 11.28 -9.74
N ILE A 199 -2.03 10.37 -10.68
CA ILE A 199 -1.57 8.99 -10.59
C ILE A 199 -0.10 8.86 -11.02
N GLU A 200 0.35 9.67 -11.98
CA GLU A 200 1.77 9.72 -12.39
C GLU A 200 2.68 10.12 -11.21
N ARG A 201 2.31 11.17 -10.47
CA ARG A 201 3.01 11.58 -9.24
C ARG A 201 2.98 10.47 -8.20
N ALA A 202 1.85 9.79 -8.04
CA ALA A 202 1.74 8.67 -7.13
C ALA A 202 2.69 7.53 -7.51
N TRP A 203 2.81 7.21 -8.81
CA TRP A 203 3.74 6.19 -9.28
C TRP A 203 5.19 6.54 -8.99
N MET A 204 5.57 7.81 -9.06
CA MET A 204 6.92 8.24 -8.66
C MET A 204 7.19 7.92 -7.19
N THR A 205 6.25 8.25 -6.29
CA THR A 205 6.35 7.93 -4.86
C THR A 205 6.37 6.43 -4.61
N ILE A 206 5.46 5.68 -5.25
CA ILE A 206 5.35 4.22 -5.10
C ILE A 206 6.62 3.53 -5.59
N LYS A 207 7.10 3.86 -6.80
CA LYS A 207 8.35 3.32 -7.35
C LYS A 207 9.54 3.65 -6.46
N GLY A 208 9.61 4.88 -5.95
CA GLY A 208 10.63 5.29 -4.99
C GLY A 208 10.63 4.44 -3.73
N HIS A 209 9.45 4.25 -3.11
CA HIS A 209 9.28 3.41 -1.93
C HIS A 209 9.68 1.95 -2.20
N ILE A 210 9.19 1.35 -3.28
CA ILE A 210 9.49 -0.03 -3.65
C ILE A 210 10.97 -0.25 -3.98
N ARG A 211 11.64 0.71 -4.65
CA ARG A 211 13.09 0.63 -4.93
C ARG A 211 13.93 0.69 -3.65
N ARG A 212 13.49 1.43 -2.64
CA ARG A 212 14.17 1.50 -1.32
C ARG A 212 14.11 0.17 -0.58
N LEU A 213 13.06 -0.63 -0.82
CA LEU A 213 12.88 -1.96 -0.24
C LEU A 213 13.72 -3.00 -1.01
N ARG A 214 15.06 -2.92 -0.92
CA ARG A 214 16.01 -3.79 -1.64
C ARG A 214 15.81 -5.32 -1.43
N GLY A 215 15.02 -5.71 -0.42
CA GLY A 215 14.59 -7.09 -0.15
C GLY A 215 13.30 -7.54 -0.82
N ASN A 216 12.61 -6.65 -1.57
CA ASN A 216 11.37 -6.97 -2.25
C ASN A 216 11.65 -7.86 -3.48
N ARG A 217 11.69 -9.18 -3.26
CA ARG A 217 12.15 -10.18 -4.25
C ARG A 217 11.00 -10.98 -4.87
N THR A 218 9.89 -11.15 -4.17
CA THR A 218 8.76 -11.99 -4.61
C THR A 218 7.54 -11.14 -4.97
N GLU A 219 6.60 -11.71 -5.72
CA GLU A 219 5.34 -11.03 -6.05
C GLU A 219 4.44 -10.90 -4.81
N MET A 220 4.39 -11.92 -3.96
CA MET A 220 3.68 -11.89 -2.69
C MET A 220 4.17 -10.74 -1.79
N LEU A 221 5.49 -10.55 -1.67
CA LEU A 221 6.03 -9.45 -0.88
C LEU A 221 5.72 -8.08 -1.52
N LEU A 222 5.70 -7.99 -2.85
CA LEU A 222 5.27 -6.78 -3.53
C LEU A 222 3.82 -6.46 -3.19
N GLU A 223 2.93 -7.45 -3.22
CA GLU A 223 1.53 -7.30 -2.85
C GLU A 223 1.35 -6.83 -1.40
N GLU A 224 2.07 -7.42 -0.45
CA GLU A 224 2.09 -6.93 0.95
C GLU A 224 2.49 -5.44 1.02
N HIS A 225 3.49 -5.00 0.26
CA HIS A 225 3.91 -3.60 0.23
C HIS A 225 2.87 -2.69 -0.42
N LEU A 226 2.19 -3.14 -1.48
CA LEU A 226 1.08 -2.40 -2.08
C LEU A 226 -0.05 -2.21 -1.05
N LYS A 227 -0.36 -3.23 -0.25
CA LYS A 227 -1.34 -3.14 0.83
C LYS A 227 -0.99 -2.13 1.92
N VAL A 228 0.29 -2.00 2.27
CA VAL A 228 0.74 -0.95 3.19
C VAL A 228 0.54 0.45 2.60
N LEU A 229 0.80 0.62 1.30
CA LEU A 229 0.57 1.89 0.61
C LEU A 229 -0.91 2.24 0.53
N GLU A 230 -1.78 1.25 0.26
CA GLU A 230 -3.23 1.41 0.37
C GLU A 230 -3.61 1.83 1.80
N TRP A 231 -3.16 1.10 2.82
CA TRP A 231 -3.41 1.41 4.23
C TRP A 231 -3.04 2.85 4.60
N SER A 232 -1.87 3.32 4.16
CA SER A 232 -1.42 4.69 4.39
C SER A 232 -2.38 5.70 3.77
N SER A 233 -2.81 5.48 2.52
CA SER A 233 -3.72 6.40 1.82
C SER A 233 -5.16 6.40 2.36
N TRP A 234 -5.67 5.25 2.80
CA TRP A 234 -7.07 5.10 3.23
C TRP A 234 -7.28 5.37 4.72
N LEU A 235 -6.35 4.91 5.55
CA LEU A 235 -6.50 4.84 6.99
C LEU A 235 -5.53 5.77 7.71
N GLY A 236 -4.25 5.77 7.28
CA GLY A 236 -3.20 6.57 7.90
C GLY A 236 -3.42 8.07 7.71
N SER A 237 -3.55 8.51 6.45
CA SER A 237 -3.71 9.93 6.08
C SER A 237 -4.98 10.60 6.64
N LYS A 238 -6.00 9.80 6.98
CA LYS A 238 -7.29 10.26 7.48
C LYS A 238 -7.32 10.38 9.01
N HIS A 239 -6.40 9.74 9.71
CA HIS A 239 -6.42 9.72 11.17
C HIS A 239 -5.99 11.08 11.75
N PRO A 240 -6.65 11.60 12.80
CA PRO A 240 -6.28 12.88 13.41
C PRO A 240 -4.82 12.93 13.85
N ASP A 241 -4.35 11.86 14.49
CA ASP A 241 -2.95 11.72 14.95
C ASP A 241 -1.99 11.19 13.86
N GLY A 242 -2.40 11.31 12.59
CA GLY A 242 -1.65 10.84 11.44
C GLY A 242 -1.41 9.33 11.37
N PRO A 243 -0.47 8.89 10.50
CA PRO A 243 -0.19 7.47 10.29
C PRO A 243 0.29 6.73 11.53
N LEU A 244 1.04 7.39 12.42
CA LEU A 244 1.55 6.77 13.64
C LEU A 244 0.42 6.40 14.61
N GLY A 245 -0.46 7.36 14.93
CA GLY A 245 -1.59 7.09 15.83
C GLY A 245 -2.55 6.08 15.21
N ARG A 246 -2.73 6.12 13.88
CA ARG A 246 -3.48 5.07 13.18
C ARG A 246 -2.87 3.69 13.37
N LEU A 247 -1.55 3.58 13.25
CA LEU A 247 -0.85 2.32 13.38
C LEU A 247 -1.00 1.74 14.79
N PHE A 248 -0.87 2.56 15.84
CA PHE A 248 -1.13 2.12 17.21
C PHE A 248 -2.56 1.60 17.41
N LYS A 249 -3.56 2.31 16.87
CA LYS A 249 -4.95 1.86 16.90
C LYS A 249 -5.13 0.52 16.20
N ASP A 250 -4.51 0.32 15.04
CA ASP A 250 -4.63 -0.92 14.29
C ASP A 250 -3.87 -2.07 14.99
N ILE A 251 -2.72 -1.81 15.63
CA ILE A 251 -1.99 -2.76 16.49
C ILE A 251 -2.88 -3.21 17.65
N TRP A 252 -3.46 -2.27 18.39
CA TRP A 252 -4.34 -2.57 19.53
C TRP A 252 -5.50 -3.50 19.13
N LYS A 253 -6.13 -3.24 17.97
CA LYS A 253 -7.21 -4.11 17.49
C LYS A 253 -6.75 -5.48 16.99
N SER A 254 -5.49 -5.62 16.55
CA SER A 254 -4.95 -6.91 16.10
C SER A 254 -4.47 -7.78 17.26
N PHE A 255 -4.19 -7.17 18.41
CA PHE A 255 -3.74 -7.84 19.62
C PHE A 255 -4.53 -7.33 20.82
N PRO A 256 -5.84 -7.68 20.92
CA PRO A 256 -6.63 -7.36 22.10
C PRO A 256 -6.03 -8.15 23.29
N VAL A 257 -5.48 -7.42 24.24
CA VAL A 257 -4.94 -7.97 25.50
C VAL A 257 -6.08 -8.22 26.46
#